data_AF-A0A9E6EU82-F1
#
_entry.id   AF-A0A9E6EU82-F1
#
_cell.length_a   1.000
_cell.length_b   1.000
_cell.length_c   1.000
_cell.angle_alpha   90.00
_cell.angle_beta   90.00
_cell.angle_gamma   90.00
#
_symmetry.space_group_name_H-M   'P 1'
#
loop_
_entity.id
_entity.type
_entity.pdbx_description
1 polymer ?
#
loop_
_entity_poly.entity_id
_entity_poly.type
_entity_poly.pdbx_seq_one_letter_code
_entity_poly.pdbx_strand_id
1 'polypeptide(L)'
;KRITGIYHKDQCQIIFLDTPGIMQPQQKLHESMLDITRQTMMGADVVIALLPYSRQSGSIDLEFAEELFSSWLNPAGKPVIAVLNKSDLVSAEASQKCENIVENTFHPKAVLSISGRLGNNIEGLIDALKPFLPLKEPLYSEETLSTDPERLFVTEIIREKIFLLYGNEIPYASEVIIDEFKEQHENDPSRKDLIRCSIIVERDSQKQILIGSKGAALKKLGQAARLDIEELIGRPVFLELFIKVRNDWRKKNNLLKSYGY
;
A
#
# COMPACT_ATOMS: atom_id res chain seq x y z
N LYS A 1 -2.09 -7.56 -0.87
CA LYS A 1 -3.52 -7.19 -0.92
C LYS A 1 -3.65 -5.91 -1.73
N ARG A 2 -4.76 -5.71 -2.43
CA ARG A 2 -5.07 -4.44 -3.10
C ARG A 2 -5.89 -3.60 -2.15
N ILE A 3 -5.60 -2.31 -2.04
CA ILE A 3 -6.40 -1.35 -1.27
C ILE A 3 -7.07 -0.41 -2.27
N THR A 4 -8.33 -0.08 -2.03
CA THR A 4 -9.13 0.79 -2.88
C THR A 4 -9.29 2.14 -2.19
N GLY A 5 -8.91 3.23 -2.87
CA GLY A 5 -9.18 4.59 -2.44
C GLY A 5 -10.11 5.28 -3.43
N ILE A 6 -11.14 5.95 -2.95
CA ILE A 6 -12.12 6.63 -3.79
C ILE A 6 -11.98 8.14 -3.56
N TYR A 7 -11.83 8.87 -4.67
CA TYR A 7 -11.64 10.31 -4.68
C TYR A 7 -12.78 10.97 -5.46
N HIS A 8 -13.39 11.98 -4.86
CA HIS A 8 -14.44 12.80 -5.47
C HIS A 8 -14.00 14.26 -5.53
N LYS A 9 -14.02 14.87 -6.73
CA LYS A 9 -13.87 16.32 -6.90
C LYS A 9 -14.39 16.75 -8.27
N ASP A 10 -14.98 17.94 -8.37
CA ASP A 10 -15.35 18.59 -9.64
C ASP A 10 -16.12 17.68 -10.62
N GLN A 11 -17.16 16.98 -10.15
CA GLN A 11 -17.97 16.03 -10.95
C GLN A 11 -17.19 14.82 -11.50
N CYS A 12 -16.04 14.51 -10.89
CA CYS A 12 -15.19 13.39 -11.24
C CYS A 12 -15.05 12.46 -10.04
N GLN A 13 -15.16 11.15 -10.28
CA GLN A 13 -14.81 10.10 -9.32
C GLN A 13 -13.62 9.30 -9.85
N ILE A 14 -12.56 9.20 -9.05
CA ILE A 14 -11.38 8.38 -9.35
C ILE A 14 -11.29 7.27 -8.32
N ILE A 15 -11.17 6.02 -8.79
CA ILE A 15 -10.97 4.85 -7.95
C ILE A 15 -9.51 4.43 -8.06
N PHE A 16 -8.72 4.79 -7.06
CA PHE A 16 -7.34 4.36 -6.94
C PHE A 16 -7.27 2.93 -6.44
N LEU A 17 -6.47 2.12 -7.13
CA LEU A 17 -6.20 0.73 -6.78
C LEU A 17 -4.73 0.62 -6.43
N ASP A 18 -4.42 0.55 -5.13
CA ASP A 18 -3.05 0.37 -4.67
C ASP A 18 -2.59 -1.07 -4.90
N THR A 19 -1.38 -1.21 -5.42
CA THR A 19 -0.80 -2.51 -5.79
C THR A 19 0.51 -2.74 -5.04
N PRO A 20 0.84 -4.00 -4.71
CA PRO A 20 2.18 -4.33 -4.23
C PRO A 20 3.27 -3.78 -5.17
N GLY A 21 4.37 -3.31 -4.57
CA GLY A 21 5.52 -2.84 -5.32
C GLY A 21 6.10 -3.92 -6.23
N ILE A 22 6.46 -3.53 -7.44
CA ILE A 22 7.08 -4.43 -8.41
C ILE A 22 8.52 -4.72 -7.98
N MET A 23 8.86 -6.01 -7.93
CA MET A 23 10.18 -6.50 -7.54
C MET A 23 10.46 -7.84 -8.19
N GLN A 24 11.73 -8.24 -8.24
CA GLN A 24 12.09 -9.59 -8.67
C GLN A 24 11.57 -10.63 -7.66
N PRO A 25 10.74 -11.60 -8.09
CA PRO A 25 10.14 -12.55 -7.17
C PRO A 25 11.17 -13.57 -6.68
N GLN A 26 11.44 -13.57 -5.39
CA GLN A 26 12.29 -14.59 -4.73
C GLN A 26 11.50 -15.77 -4.14
N GLN A 27 10.18 -15.63 -3.98
CA GLN A 27 9.32 -16.59 -3.29
C GLN A 27 7.89 -16.54 -3.87
N LYS A 28 7.11 -17.59 -3.62
CA LYS A 28 5.71 -17.70 -4.06
C LYS A 28 4.81 -16.57 -3.57
N LEU A 29 5.05 -16.03 -2.38
CA LEU A 29 4.35 -14.82 -1.92
C LEU A 29 4.54 -13.66 -2.91
N HIS A 30 5.78 -13.42 -3.36
CA HIS A 30 6.08 -12.37 -4.31
C HIS A 30 5.41 -12.64 -5.66
N GLU A 31 5.43 -13.89 -6.13
CA GLU A 31 4.70 -14.29 -7.34
C GLU A 31 3.20 -13.97 -7.24
N SER A 32 2.56 -14.33 -6.12
CA SER A 32 1.15 -14.02 -5.84
C SER A 32 0.88 -12.51 -5.82
N MET A 33 1.75 -11.73 -5.17
CA MET A 33 1.65 -10.27 -5.13
C MET A 33 1.76 -9.65 -6.53
N LEU A 34 2.70 -10.14 -7.33
CA LEU A 34 2.92 -9.70 -8.70
C LEU A 34 1.71 -10.05 -9.60
N ASP A 35 1.10 -11.21 -9.40
CA ASP A 35 -0.12 -11.59 -10.13
C ASP A 35 -1.31 -10.69 -9.77
N ILE A 36 -1.46 -10.30 -8.49
CA ILE A 36 -2.45 -9.28 -8.08
C ILE A 36 -2.18 -7.95 -8.78
N THR A 37 -0.92 -7.52 -8.87
CA THR A 37 -0.54 -6.28 -9.58
C THR A 37 -0.91 -6.37 -11.05
N ARG A 38 -0.61 -7.48 -11.74
CA ARG A 38 -0.98 -7.68 -13.16
C ARG A 38 -2.49 -7.62 -13.37
N GLN A 39 -3.25 -8.36 -12.55
CA GLN A 39 -4.71 -8.37 -12.63
C GLN A 39 -5.32 -7.00 -12.40
N THR A 40 -4.80 -6.25 -11.43
CA THR A 40 -5.25 -4.89 -11.11
C THR A 40 -4.99 -3.95 -12.28
N MET A 41 -3.81 -4.04 -12.89
CA MET A 41 -3.42 -3.23 -14.05
C MET A 41 -4.31 -3.49 -15.28
N MET A 42 -4.67 -4.74 -15.55
CA MET A 42 -5.58 -5.08 -16.66
C MET A 42 -6.98 -4.47 -16.50
N GLY A 43 -7.45 -4.32 -15.25
CA GLY A 43 -8.74 -3.71 -14.94
C GLY A 43 -8.76 -2.18 -14.92
N ALA A 44 -7.60 -1.52 -14.94
CA ALA A 44 -7.50 -0.07 -14.83
C ALA A 44 -7.79 0.64 -16.17
N ASP A 45 -8.39 1.83 -16.10
CA ASP A 45 -8.56 2.73 -17.26
C ASP A 45 -7.26 3.48 -17.59
N VAL A 46 -6.48 3.81 -16.56
CA VAL A 46 -5.17 4.48 -16.64
C VAL A 46 -4.26 3.98 -15.52
N VAL A 47 -2.95 3.90 -15.78
CA VAL A 47 -1.95 3.42 -14.84
C VAL A 47 -1.01 4.56 -14.46
N ILE A 48 -0.70 4.67 -13.16
CA ILE A 48 0.31 5.59 -12.64
C ILE A 48 1.63 4.84 -12.49
N ALA A 49 2.64 5.22 -13.29
CA ALA A 49 4.01 4.71 -13.14
C ALA A 49 4.76 5.59 -12.13
N LEU A 50 4.81 5.14 -10.87
CA LEU A 50 5.42 5.91 -9.78
C LEU A 50 6.92 5.64 -9.67
N LEU A 51 7.74 6.66 -9.96
CA LEU A 51 9.20 6.59 -9.96
C LEU A 51 9.76 7.58 -8.92
N PRO A 52 10.40 7.14 -7.83
CA PRO A 52 10.90 8.06 -6.81
C PRO A 52 12.24 8.71 -7.22
N TYR A 53 12.40 10.00 -6.94
CA TYR A 53 13.72 10.64 -6.95
C TYR A 53 14.62 10.05 -5.86
N SER A 54 15.88 9.86 -6.20
CA SER A 54 16.96 9.57 -5.27
C SER A 54 17.63 10.86 -4.83
N ARG A 55 17.67 11.08 -3.51
CA ARG A 55 18.38 12.23 -2.92
C ARG A 55 19.88 12.21 -3.23
N GLN A 56 20.47 11.03 -3.40
CA GLN A 56 21.92 10.87 -3.58
C GLN A 56 22.36 11.24 -5.00
N SER A 57 21.62 10.77 -6.01
CA SER A 57 21.95 11.03 -7.42
C SER A 57 21.26 12.27 -7.98
N GLY A 58 20.19 12.75 -7.35
CA GLY A 58 19.32 13.79 -7.91
C GLY A 58 18.56 13.30 -9.15
N SER A 59 18.44 11.99 -9.35
CA SER A 59 17.83 11.34 -10.51
C SER A 59 16.84 10.27 -10.10
N ILE A 60 16.18 9.66 -11.09
CA ILE A 60 15.44 8.41 -10.94
C ILE A 60 16.31 7.20 -11.28
N ASP A 61 15.84 6.01 -10.92
CA ASP A 61 16.40 4.74 -11.35
C ASP A 61 15.90 4.42 -12.78
N LEU A 62 16.75 4.65 -13.78
CA LEU A 62 16.41 4.44 -15.18
C LEU A 62 16.35 2.95 -15.57
N GLU A 63 17.14 2.10 -14.91
CA GLU A 63 17.11 0.65 -15.16
C GLU A 63 15.78 0.08 -14.68
N PHE A 64 15.35 0.45 -13.46
CA PHE A 64 14.03 0.08 -12.97
C PHE A 64 12.91 0.65 -13.84
N ALA A 65 13.03 1.91 -14.29
CA ALA A 65 12.04 2.49 -15.19
C ALA A 65 11.95 1.72 -16.51
N GLU A 66 13.08 1.34 -17.10
CA GLU A 66 13.10 0.52 -18.33
C GLU A 66 12.43 -0.84 -18.11
N GLU A 67 12.74 -1.53 -17.02
CA GLU A 67 12.09 -2.80 -16.66
C GLU A 67 10.57 -2.61 -16.47
N LEU A 68 10.16 -1.57 -15.73
CA LEU A 68 8.77 -1.24 -15.46
C LEU A 68 8.00 -1.02 -16.77
N PHE A 69 8.50 -0.16 -17.65
CA PHE A 69 7.81 0.14 -18.90
C PHE A 69 7.80 -1.06 -19.84
N SER A 70 8.95 -1.71 -20.06
CA SER A 70 9.06 -2.81 -21.03
C SER A 70 8.33 -4.07 -20.61
N SER A 71 8.40 -4.45 -19.33
CA SER A 71 7.94 -5.76 -18.85
C SER A 71 6.55 -5.73 -18.21
N TRP A 72 6.06 -4.55 -17.80
CA TRP A 72 4.78 -4.42 -17.09
C TRP A 72 3.79 -3.53 -17.82
N LEU A 73 4.19 -2.29 -18.13
CA LEU A 73 3.25 -1.29 -18.63
C LEU A 73 2.94 -1.48 -20.12
N ASN A 74 3.95 -1.68 -20.96
CA ASN A 74 3.77 -1.89 -22.40
C ASN A 74 2.93 -3.15 -22.69
N PRO A 75 3.18 -4.32 -22.05
CA PRO A 75 2.36 -5.51 -22.25
C PRO A 75 0.91 -5.34 -21.77
N ALA A 76 0.67 -4.52 -20.74
CA ALA A 76 -0.69 -4.24 -20.26
C ALA A 76 -1.51 -3.39 -21.25
N GLY A 77 -0.86 -2.62 -22.13
CA GLY A 77 -1.50 -1.84 -23.19
C GLY A 77 -2.40 -0.71 -22.67
N LYS A 78 -2.23 -0.29 -21.41
CA LYS A 78 -3.02 0.78 -20.78
C LYS A 78 -2.37 2.14 -20.96
N PRO A 79 -3.14 3.25 -21.00
CA PRO A 79 -2.60 4.59 -20.87
C PRO A 79 -1.76 4.72 -19.58
N VAL A 80 -0.60 5.35 -19.67
CA VAL A 80 0.32 5.53 -18.54
C VAL A 80 0.56 7.01 -18.28
N ILE A 81 0.47 7.41 -17.01
CA ILE A 81 0.97 8.69 -16.51
C ILE A 81 2.22 8.39 -15.67
N ALA A 82 3.36 8.94 -16.06
CA ALA A 82 4.60 8.78 -15.29
C ALA A 82 4.67 9.86 -14.21
N VAL A 83 4.85 9.43 -12.96
CA VAL A 83 4.85 10.31 -11.80
C VAL A 83 6.18 10.21 -11.07
N LEU A 84 6.96 11.28 -11.12
CA LEU A 84 8.25 11.38 -10.46
C LEU A 84 8.07 11.90 -9.03
N ASN A 85 8.00 10.98 -8.06
CA ASN A 85 7.68 11.31 -6.68
C ASN A 85 8.91 11.72 -5.87
N LYS A 86 8.70 12.39 -4.73
CA LYS A 86 9.74 12.97 -3.86
C LYS A 86 10.49 14.13 -4.50
N SER A 87 9.78 14.95 -5.29
CA SER A 87 10.37 16.14 -5.92
C SER A 87 10.92 17.14 -4.92
N ASP A 88 10.49 17.09 -3.65
CA ASP A 88 11.04 17.87 -2.54
C ASP A 88 12.51 17.56 -2.20
N LEU A 89 13.09 16.50 -2.77
CA LEU A 89 14.48 16.10 -2.55
C LEU A 89 15.46 16.63 -3.62
N VAL A 90 14.96 17.26 -4.69
CA VAL A 90 15.76 17.65 -5.86
C VAL A 90 15.48 19.09 -6.29
N SER A 91 16.37 19.68 -7.08
CA SER A 91 16.16 21.01 -7.67
C SER A 91 15.16 20.94 -8.83
N ALA A 92 14.53 22.07 -9.16
CA ALA A 92 13.64 22.19 -10.31
C ALA A 92 14.33 21.81 -11.64
N GLU A 93 15.60 22.19 -11.81
CA GLU A 93 16.40 21.84 -12.99
C GLU A 93 16.62 20.32 -13.12
N ALA A 94 16.98 19.66 -12.01
CA ALA A 94 17.17 18.20 -11.99
C ALA A 94 15.85 17.47 -12.25
N SER A 95 14.76 17.97 -11.67
CA SER A 95 13.41 17.45 -11.88
C SER A 95 13.01 17.53 -13.35
N GLN A 96 13.10 18.72 -13.97
CA GLN A 96 12.79 18.92 -15.39
C GLN A 96 13.63 18.04 -16.31
N LYS A 97 14.93 17.91 -16.01
CA LYS A 97 15.82 17.02 -16.78
C LYS A 97 15.33 15.57 -16.75
N CYS A 98 14.92 15.08 -15.59
CA CYS A 98 14.40 13.72 -15.45
C CYS A 98 13.05 13.56 -16.15
N GLU A 99 12.16 14.54 -16.06
CA GLU A 99 10.89 14.52 -16.79
C GLU A 99 11.12 14.40 -18.30
N ASN A 100 12.01 15.22 -18.85
CA ASN A 100 12.37 15.18 -20.26
C ASN A 100 12.96 13.83 -20.68
N ILE A 101 13.80 13.21 -19.84
CA ILE A 101 14.35 11.88 -20.12
C ILE A 101 13.23 10.84 -20.18
N VAL A 102 12.34 10.82 -19.19
CA VAL A 102 11.22 9.87 -19.13
C VAL A 102 10.26 10.06 -20.30
N GLU A 103 9.93 11.30 -20.63
CA GLU A 103 9.04 11.64 -21.74
C GLU A 103 9.59 11.14 -23.07
N ASN A 104 10.86 11.47 -23.38
CA ASN A 104 11.49 11.10 -24.65
C ASN A 104 11.85 9.61 -24.76
N THR A 105 12.02 8.91 -23.63
CA THR A 105 12.42 7.49 -23.64
C THR A 105 11.20 6.59 -23.67
N PHE A 106 10.23 6.83 -22.79
CA PHE A 106 9.13 5.91 -22.54
C PHE A 106 7.79 6.38 -23.13
N HIS A 107 7.70 7.63 -23.59
CA HIS A 107 6.52 8.20 -24.23
C HIS A 107 5.18 7.96 -23.49
N PRO A 108 5.12 8.17 -22.15
CA PRO A 108 3.86 8.10 -21.42
C PRO A 108 2.92 9.22 -21.89
N LYS A 109 1.64 9.15 -21.49
CA LYS A 109 0.65 10.16 -21.84
C LYS A 109 0.88 11.51 -21.17
N ALA A 110 1.54 11.51 -20.01
CA ALA A 110 2.06 12.69 -19.34
C ALA A 110 3.19 12.29 -18.39
N VAL A 111 4.05 13.26 -18.06
CA VAL A 111 5.08 13.14 -17.02
C VAL A 111 4.91 14.29 -16.04
N LEU A 112 4.90 13.98 -14.74
CA LEU A 112 4.70 14.98 -13.69
C LEU A 112 5.60 14.68 -12.49
N SER A 113 6.27 15.70 -11.96
CA SER A 113 6.92 15.63 -10.66
C SER A 113 5.98 16.02 -9.54
N ILE A 114 5.95 15.22 -8.47
CA ILE A 114 5.11 15.46 -7.29
C ILE A 114 5.91 15.24 -5.99
N SER A 115 5.40 15.81 -4.89
CA SER A 115 5.76 15.35 -3.54
C SER A 115 4.51 14.85 -2.86
N GLY A 116 4.35 13.52 -2.78
CA GLY A 116 3.26 12.91 -2.00
C GLY A 116 3.33 13.26 -0.51
N ARG A 117 4.54 13.58 0.00
CA ARG A 117 4.75 13.95 1.41
C ARG A 117 4.31 15.38 1.71
N LEU A 118 4.63 16.32 0.82
CA LEU A 118 4.34 17.75 1.01
C LEU A 118 3.06 18.22 0.29
N GLY A 119 2.46 17.36 -0.54
CA GLY A 119 1.28 17.69 -1.34
C GLY A 119 1.58 18.47 -2.61
N ASN A 120 2.85 18.64 -3.01
CA ASN A 120 3.20 19.38 -4.22
C ASN A 120 2.65 18.69 -5.47
N ASN A 121 1.94 19.47 -6.30
CA ASN A 121 1.45 19.09 -7.62
C ASN A 121 0.50 17.87 -7.63
N ILE A 122 -0.19 17.60 -6.52
CA ILE A 122 -1.23 16.56 -6.47
C ILE A 122 -2.42 16.93 -7.35
N GLU A 123 -2.84 18.20 -7.38
CA GLU A 123 -3.93 18.64 -8.25
C GLU A 123 -3.59 18.45 -9.74
N GLY A 124 -2.35 18.74 -10.15
CA GLY A 124 -1.88 18.49 -11.51
C GLY A 124 -1.92 17.00 -11.89
N LEU A 125 -1.63 16.10 -10.95
CA LEU A 125 -1.81 14.66 -11.16
C LEU A 125 -3.28 14.30 -11.37
N ILE A 126 -4.19 14.83 -10.53
CA ILE A 126 -5.63 14.60 -10.68
C ILE A 126 -6.10 15.09 -12.06
N ASP A 127 -5.69 16.29 -12.47
CA ASP A 127 -6.06 16.86 -13.77
C ASP A 127 -5.52 16.05 -14.95
N ALA A 128 -4.31 15.48 -14.85
CA ALA A 128 -3.74 14.61 -15.87
C ALA A 128 -4.44 13.25 -15.97
N LEU A 129 -5.11 12.79 -14.91
CA LEU A 129 -5.87 11.54 -14.90
C LEU A 129 -7.27 11.71 -15.52
N LYS A 130 -7.92 12.87 -15.33
CA LYS A 130 -9.29 13.15 -15.79
C LYS A 130 -9.58 12.76 -17.24
N PRO A 131 -8.72 13.03 -18.24
CA PRO A 131 -8.99 12.69 -19.65
C PRO A 131 -9.12 11.19 -19.94
N PHE A 132 -8.64 10.33 -19.04
CA PHE A 132 -8.68 8.88 -19.20
C PHE A 132 -9.87 8.22 -18.51
N LEU A 133 -10.64 8.99 -17.72
CA LEU A 133 -11.77 8.46 -17.00
C LEU A 133 -12.97 8.31 -17.95
N PRO A 134 -13.72 7.20 -17.86
CA PRO A 134 -14.92 7.01 -18.66
C PRO A 134 -16.02 7.99 -18.24
N LEU A 135 -16.74 8.54 -19.21
CA LEU A 135 -17.92 9.37 -18.96
C LEU A 135 -19.09 8.48 -18.49
N LYS A 136 -19.22 8.31 -17.18
CA LYS A 136 -20.24 7.49 -16.52
C LYS A 136 -20.72 8.16 -15.23
N GLU A 137 -21.86 7.70 -14.72
CA GLU A 137 -22.30 8.04 -13.38
C GLU A 137 -21.31 7.50 -12.33
N PRO A 138 -21.15 8.18 -11.17
CA PRO A 138 -20.33 7.68 -10.08
C PRO A 138 -20.76 6.29 -9.63
N LEU A 139 -19.79 5.42 -9.38
CA LEU A 139 -20.01 4.05 -8.90
C LEU A 139 -20.28 3.99 -7.39
N TYR A 140 -19.75 4.98 -6.65
CA TYR A 140 -19.91 5.10 -5.19
C TYR A 140 -20.39 6.49 -4.80
N SER A 141 -21.00 6.59 -3.61
CA SER A 141 -21.41 7.87 -3.03
C SER A 141 -20.22 8.74 -2.65
N GLU A 142 -20.42 10.07 -2.58
CA GLU A 142 -19.35 11.03 -2.28
C GLU A 142 -18.70 10.83 -0.90
N GLU A 143 -19.40 10.21 0.04
CA GLU A 143 -18.90 9.89 1.39
C GLU A 143 -18.04 8.62 1.42
N THR A 144 -18.08 7.80 0.36
CA THR A 144 -17.33 6.54 0.30
C THR A 144 -15.87 6.83 -0.01
N LEU A 145 -15.00 6.64 0.99
CA LEU A 145 -13.54 6.79 0.82
C LEU A 145 -12.85 5.48 0.37
N SER A 146 -13.44 4.33 0.70
CA SER A 146 -12.92 3.01 0.33
C SER A 146 -14.05 1.98 0.34
N THR A 147 -13.92 0.93 -0.47
CA THR A 147 -14.77 -0.26 -0.41
C THR A 147 -14.26 -1.33 0.54
N ASP A 148 -13.03 -1.15 1.04
CA ASP A 148 -12.41 -2.13 1.91
C ASP A 148 -13.03 -2.08 3.32
N PRO A 149 -13.32 -3.23 3.94
CA PRO A 149 -13.84 -3.24 5.31
C PRO A 149 -12.85 -2.60 6.29
N GLU A 150 -13.35 -1.95 7.37
CA GLU A 150 -12.52 -1.41 8.47
C GLU A 150 -11.48 -2.42 8.98
N ARG A 151 -11.88 -3.70 9.00
CA ARG A 151 -11.05 -4.84 9.36
C ARG A 151 -9.76 -4.91 8.53
N LEU A 152 -9.81 -4.62 7.23
CA LEU A 152 -8.62 -4.60 6.38
C LEU A 152 -7.65 -3.51 6.86
N PHE A 153 -8.15 -2.29 7.08
CA PHE A 153 -7.33 -1.17 7.56
C PHE A 153 -6.69 -1.45 8.91
N VAL A 154 -7.40 -2.10 9.83
CA VAL A 154 -6.82 -2.56 11.10
C VAL A 154 -5.60 -3.46 10.87
N THR A 155 -5.69 -4.42 9.92
CA THR A 155 -4.53 -5.27 9.60
C THR A 155 -3.38 -4.50 9.00
N GLU A 156 -3.65 -3.51 8.13
CA GLU A 156 -2.61 -2.70 7.49
C GLU A 156 -1.97 -1.71 8.47
N ILE A 157 -2.71 -1.13 9.43
CA ILE A 157 -2.13 -0.31 10.50
C ILE A 157 -1.15 -1.14 11.34
N ILE A 158 -1.54 -2.36 11.72
CA ILE A 158 -0.64 -3.24 12.49
C ILE A 158 0.60 -3.59 11.64
N ARG A 159 0.44 -3.92 10.35
CA ARG A 159 1.55 -4.19 9.42
C ARG A 159 2.49 -2.98 9.29
N GLU A 160 1.95 -1.77 9.18
CA GLU A 160 2.72 -0.53 9.14
C GLU A 160 3.55 -0.37 10.41
N LYS A 161 2.94 -0.56 11.60
CA LYS A 161 3.70 -0.48 12.87
C LYS A 161 4.74 -1.58 12.98
N ILE A 162 4.50 -2.77 12.43
CA ILE A 162 5.54 -3.81 12.32
C ILE A 162 6.71 -3.29 11.46
N PHE A 163 6.41 -2.68 10.32
CA PHE A 163 7.43 -2.15 9.40
C PHE A 163 8.26 -1.03 10.04
N LEU A 164 7.65 -0.14 10.81
CA LEU A 164 8.31 1.00 11.45
C LEU A 164 9.11 0.61 12.70
N LEU A 165 8.63 -0.36 13.47
CA LEU A 165 9.21 -0.72 14.77
C LEU A 165 10.23 -1.85 14.69
N TYR A 166 10.19 -2.69 13.65
CA TYR A 166 11.04 -3.86 13.51
C TYR A 166 11.87 -3.76 12.24
N GLY A 167 13.14 -4.16 12.33
CA GLY A 167 14.06 -4.20 11.20
C GLY A 167 14.27 -5.60 10.62
N ASN A 168 15.33 -5.72 9.82
CA ASN A 168 15.76 -6.96 9.18
C ASN A 168 14.64 -7.60 8.36
N GLU A 169 14.41 -8.91 8.52
CA GLU A 169 13.45 -9.66 7.73
C GLU A 169 12.02 -9.66 8.28
N ILE A 170 11.78 -9.15 9.49
CA ILE A 170 10.47 -9.25 10.19
C ILE A 170 9.33 -8.64 9.38
N PRO A 171 9.45 -7.40 8.83
CA PRO A 171 8.36 -6.81 8.06
C PRO A 171 7.99 -7.62 6.81
N TYR A 172 8.97 -8.31 6.23
CA TYR A 172 8.82 -9.10 5.00
C TYR A 172 8.43 -10.56 5.25
N ALA A 173 8.47 -11.02 6.51
CA ALA A 173 8.19 -12.38 6.92
C ALA A 173 6.98 -12.49 7.87
N SER A 174 6.19 -11.42 7.99
CA SER A 174 5.00 -11.37 8.83
C SER A 174 3.72 -11.16 8.02
N GLU A 175 2.61 -11.71 8.52
CA GLU A 175 1.25 -11.46 8.02
C GLU A 175 0.32 -11.20 9.20
N VAL A 176 -0.63 -10.27 9.05
CA VAL A 176 -1.58 -9.93 10.12
C VAL A 176 -2.98 -10.38 9.73
N ILE A 177 -3.61 -11.15 10.60
CA ILE A 177 -4.93 -11.73 10.40
C ILE A 177 -5.82 -11.34 11.58
N ILE A 178 -7.03 -10.89 11.32
CA ILE A 178 -8.05 -10.72 12.36
C ILE A 178 -8.64 -12.08 12.69
N ASP A 179 -8.48 -12.52 13.94
CA ASP A 179 -9.13 -13.71 14.47
C ASP A 179 -10.56 -13.38 14.93
N GLU A 180 -10.78 -12.18 15.50
CA GLU A 180 -12.06 -11.76 16.05
C GLU A 180 -12.20 -10.23 16.01
N PHE A 181 -13.38 -9.74 15.63
CA PHE A 181 -13.76 -8.33 15.71
C PHE A 181 -15.19 -8.26 16.26
N LYS A 182 -15.37 -7.67 17.43
CA LYS A 182 -16.68 -7.46 18.05
C LYS A 182 -16.93 -5.97 18.30
N GLU A 183 -17.96 -5.44 17.65
CA GLU A 183 -18.48 -4.07 17.78
C GLU A 183 -19.35 -3.97 19.05
N GLN A 184 -18.67 -3.84 20.19
CA GLN A 184 -19.32 -3.81 21.49
C GLN A 184 -19.77 -2.39 21.83
N HIS A 185 -19.05 -1.38 21.34
CA HIS A 185 -19.27 0.02 21.66
C HIS A 185 -20.60 0.55 21.11
N GLU A 186 -21.05 0.06 19.94
CA GLU A 186 -22.36 0.43 19.37
C GLU A 186 -23.53 0.00 20.25
N ASN A 187 -23.41 -1.15 20.90
CA ASN A 187 -24.45 -1.70 21.77
C ASN A 187 -24.37 -1.14 23.20
N ASP A 188 -23.16 -0.85 23.68
CA ASP A 188 -22.88 -0.32 25.01
C ASP A 188 -21.66 0.61 24.95
N PRO A 189 -21.86 1.95 24.96
CA PRO A 189 -20.77 2.92 24.89
C PRO A 189 -19.75 2.85 26.05
N SER A 190 -20.04 2.12 27.12
CA SER A 190 -19.07 1.88 28.20
C SER A 190 -18.02 0.82 27.84
N ARG A 191 -18.27 0.03 26.78
CA ARG A 191 -17.40 -1.05 26.32
C ARG A 191 -16.55 -0.63 25.14
N LYS A 192 -15.36 -1.22 25.07
CA LYS A 192 -14.45 -1.09 23.93
C LYS A 192 -14.75 -2.17 22.91
N ASP A 193 -14.54 -1.87 21.64
CA ASP A 193 -14.57 -2.92 20.62
C ASP A 193 -13.42 -3.89 20.85
N LEU A 194 -13.71 -5.19 20.74
CA LEU A 194 -12.72 -6.24 20.93
C LEU A 194 -12.15 -6.62 19.57
N ILE A 195 -10.84 -6.42 19.41
CA ILE A 195 -10.11 -6.81 18.21
C ILE A 195 -9.01 -7.78 18.61
N ARG A 196 -9.07 -9.00 18.09
CA ARG A 196 -8.00 -10.01 18.24
C ARG A 196 -7.33 -10.24 16.91
N CYS A 197 -6.02 -10.05 16.87
CA CYS A 197 -5.22 -10.28 15.68
C CYS A 197 -4.09 -11.27 15.95
N SER A 198 -3.81 -12.09 14.93
CA SER A 198 -2.64 -12.94 14.86
C SER A 198 -1.61 -12.37 13.90
N ILE A 199 -0.39 -12.20 14.39
CA ILE A 199 0.79 -11.92 13.59
C ILE A 199 1.46 -13.27 13.31
N ILE A 200 1.37 -13.70 12.06
CA ILE A 200 1.94 -14.96 11.58
C ILE A 200 3.40 -14.71 11.20
N VAL A 201 4.31 -15.57 11.66
CA VAL A 201 5.73 -15.56 11.26
C VAL A 201 6.21 -16.95 10.87
N GLU A 202 7.37 -17.05 10.23
CA GLU A 202 7.91 -18.32 9.73
C GLU A 202 8.74 -19.08 10.77
N ARG A 203 9.42 -18.37 11.68
CA ARG A 203 10.40 -18.96 12.60
C ARG A 203 10.17 -18.54 14.04
N ASP A 204 10.52 -19.41 14.98
CA ASP A 204 10.47 -19.09 16.42
C ASP A 204 11.38 -17.91 16.78
N SER A 205 12.53 -17.75 16.12
CA SER A 205 13.39 -16.58 16.32
C SER A 205 12.67 -15.26 16.01
N GLN A 206 11.88 -15.22 14.94
CA GLN A 206 11.08 -14.05 14.58
C GLN A 206 9.99 -13.78 15.61
N LYS A 207 9.36 -14.83 16.14
CA LYS A 207 8.41 -14.72 17.25
C LYS A 207 9.06 -14.10 18.49
N GLN A 208 10.27 -14.55 18.86
CA GLN A 208 10.99 -13.98 20.00
C GLN A 208 11.32 -12.50 19.79
N ILE A 209 11.70 -12.11 18.56
CA ILE A 209 11.95 -10.70 18.22
C ILE A 209 10.67 -9.86 18.36
N LEU A 210 9.54 -10.34 17.84
CA LEU A 210 8.26 -9.63 17.92
C LEU A 210 7.78 -9.45 19.37
N ILE A 211 7.95 -10.47 20.21
CA ILE A 211 7.62 -10.42 21.65
C ILE A 211 8.57 -9.46 22.37
N GLY A 212 9.88 -9.60 22.12
CA GLY A 212 10.93 -8.86 22.82
C GLY A 212 11.06 -9.23 24.30
N SER A 213 12.03 -8.63 24.97
CA SER A 213 12.28 -8.90 26.40
C SER A 213 11.03 -8.64 27.24
N LYS A 214 10.56 -9.65 27.97
CA LYS A 214 9.36 -9.60 28.82
C LYS A 214 8.09 -9.07 28.09
N GLY A 215 7.99 -9.25 26.78
CA GLY A 215 6.85 -8.75 25.99
C GLY A 215 6.88 -7.25 25.68
N ALA A 216 7.97 -6.55 25.98
CA ALA A 216 8.05 -5.09 25.83
C ALA A 216 7.89 -4.62 24.38
N ALA A 217 8.43 -5.37 23.41
CA ALA A 217 8.32 -5.00 21.99
C ALA A 217 6.88 -5.16 21.49
N LEU A 218 6.25 -6.30 21.78
CA LEU A 218 4.84 -6.54 21.42
C LEU A 218 3.89 -5.55 22.09
N LYS A 219 4.16 -5.18 23.35
CA LYS A 219 3.40 -4.14 24.05
C LYS A 219 3.52 -2.79 23.33
N LYS A 220 4.73 -2.41 22.92
CA LYS A 220 4.96 -1.16 22.16
C LYS A 220 4.23 -1.18 20.82
N LEU A 221 4.30 -2.30 20.09
CA LEU A 221 3.57 -2.51 18.83
C LEU A 221 2.05 -2.35 19.04
N GLY A 222 1.48 -3.05 20.01
CA GLY A 222 0.04 -2.99 20.30
C GLY A 222 -0.41 -1.60 20.76
N GLN A 223 0.40 -0.89 21.54
CA GLN A 223 0.09 0.48 21.95
C GLN A 223 0.09 1.45 20.77
N ALA A 224 1.09 1.38 19.89
CA ALA A 224 1.17 2.23 18.71
C ALA A 224 0.03 1.94 17.73
N ALA A 225 -0.23 0.66 17.42
CA ALA A 225 -1.28 0.29 16.49
C ALA A 225 -2.69 0.66 17.02
N ARG A 226 -2.94 0.47 18.33
CA ARG A 226 -4.24 0.78 18.92
C ARG A 226 -4.60 2.26 18.81
N LEU A 227 -3.64 3.18 18.96
CA LEU A 227 -3.92 4.62 18.85
C LEU A 227 -4.43 4.98 17.46
N ASP A 228 -3.72 4.55 16.43
CA ASP A 228 -4.11 4.79 15.02
C ASP A 228 -5.41 4.07 14.64
N ILE A 229 -5.67 2.88 15.21
CA ILE A 229 -6.94 2.17 15.01
C ILE A 229 -8.10 2.94 15.66
N GLU A 230 -7.93 3.44 16.89
CA GLU A 230 -8.97 4.23 17.57
C GLU A 230 -9.24 5.55 16.83
N GLU A 231 -8.21 6.19 16.27
CA GLU A 231 -8.33 7.38 15.43
C GLU A 231 -9.11 7.08 14.14
N LEU A 232 -8.76 5.99 13.44
CA LEU A 232 -9.42 5.60 12.19
C LEU A 232 -10.91 5.30 12.40
N ILE A 233 -11.24 4.52 13.43
CA ILE A 233 -12.60 4.00 13.65
C ILE A 233 -13.43 4.99 14.52
N GLY A 234 -12.80 5.93 15.20
CA GLY A 234 -13.48 6.94 16.02
C GLY A 234 -14.10 6.39 17.32
N ARG A 235 -13.70 5.19 17.76
CA ARG A 235 -14.23 4.52 18.97
C ARG A 235 -13.13 3.78 19.73
N PRO A 236 -13.26 3.61 21.06
CA PRO A 236 -12.22 2.98 21.86
C PRO A 236 -12.12 1.47 21.61
N VAL A 237 -10.88 0.95 21.58
CA VAL A 237 -10.59 -0.43 21.19
C VAL A 237 -9.79 -1.15 22.26
N PHE A 238 -10.12 -2.43 22.49
CA PHE A 238 -9.29 -3.39 23.19
C PHE A 238 -8.61 -4.30 22.16
N LEU A 239 -7.34 -4.03 21.88
CA LEU A 239 -6.53 -4.76 20.90
C LEU A 239 -5.72 -5.86 21.59
N GLU A 240 -5.93 -7.11 21.18
CA GLU A 240 -5.12 -8.27 21.57
C GLU A 240 -4.31 -8.76 20.38
N LEU A 241 -2.98 -8.86 20.54
CA LEU A 241 -2.07 -9.36 19.52
C LEU A 241 -1.46 -10.69 19.95
N PHE A 242 -1.56 -11.70 19.08
CA PHE A 242 -0.97 -13.02 19.26
C PHE A 242 0.11 -13.26 18.21
N ILE A 243 1.22 -13.89 18.60
CA ILE A 243 2.24 -14.30 17.63
C ILE A 243 2.13 -15.80 17.38
N LYS A 244 1.83 -16.18 16.13
CA LYS A 244 1.71 -17.58 15.70
C LYS A 244 2.84 -17.93 14.72
N VAL A 245 3.51 -19.05 14.95
CA VAL A 245 4.54 -19.55 14.03
C VAL A 245 3.90 -20.52 13.04
N ARG A 246 4.14 -20.28 11.76
CA ARG A 246 3.72 -21.11 10.62
C ARG A 246 4.90 -21.29 9.68
N ASN A 247 5.61 -22.40 9.83
CA ASN A 247 6.82 -22.70 9.07
C ASN A 247 6.56 -22.61 7.56
N ASP A 248 7.42 -21.86 6.87
CA ASP A 248 7.42 -21.66 5.42
C ASP A 248 6.06 -21.25 4.84
N TRP A 249 5.26 -20.45 5.56
CA TRP A 249 3.92 -20.09 5.10
C TRP A 249 3.95 -19.36 3.75
N ARG A 250 5.00 -18.58 3.47
CA ARG A 250 5.18 -17.85 2.19
C ARG A 250 5.40 -18.75 0.98
N LYS A 251 5.66 -20.04 1.20
CA LYS A 251 5.85 -21.05 0.13
C LYS A 251 4.62 -21.95 -0.09
N LYS A 252 3.58 -21.81 0.76
CA LYS A 252 2.42 -22.69 0.78
C LYS A 252 1.20 -22.00 0.17
N ASN A 253 0.85 -22.35 -1.07
CA ASN A 253 -0.26 -21.74 -1.82
C ASN A 253 -1.58 -21.70 -1.03
N ASN A 254 -1.89 -22.77 -0.29
CA ASN A 254 -3.13 -22.82 0.52
C ASN A 254 -3.16 -21.76 1.63
N LEU A 255 -2.00 -21.48 2.24
CA LEU A 255 -1.88 -20.44 3.27
C LEU A 255 -1.90 -19.05 2.64
N LEU A 256 -1.18 -18.85 1.53
CA LEU A 256 -1.20 -17.60 0.77
C LEU A 256 -2.65 -17.20 0.41
N LYS A 257 -3.40 -18.14 -0.19
CA LYS A 257 -4.80 -17.93 -0.53
C LYS A 257 -5.66 -17.60 0.69
N SER A 258 -5.44 -18.29 1.81
CA SER A 258 -6.17 -18.01 3.06
C SER A 258 -5.87 -16.64 3.67
N TYR A 259 -4.75 -16.03 3.32
CA TYR A 259 -4.33 -14.71 3.80
C TYR A 259 -4.64 -13.58 2.81
N GLY A 260 -5.29 -13.89 1.68
CA GLY A 260 -5.68 -12.91 0.66
C GLY A 260 -4.59 -12.57 -0.35
N TYR A 261 -3.69 -13.53 -0.62
CA TYR A 261 -2.71 -13.48 -1.71
C TYR A 261 -3.10 -14.40 -2.87
#